data_AF-A0A6N6PDS1-F1
#
_entry.id   AF-A0A6N6PDS1-F1
#
_cell.length_a   1.000
_cell.length_b   1.000
_cell.length_c   1.000
_cell.angle_alpha   90.00
_cell.angle_beta   90.00
_cell.angle_gamma   90.00
#
_symmetry.space_group_name_H-M   'P 1'
#
loop_
_entity.id
_entity.type
_entity.pdbx_description
1 polymer ?
#
loop_
_entity_poly.entity_id
_entity_poly.type
_entity_poly.pdbx_seq_one_letter_code
_entity_poly.pdbx_strand_id
1 'polypeptide(L)'
;MVGIAGIYSVFDLRSYPKLDKAAPAYGVTPQELAERNDALNPIARIGVIAKAGVPAFLLHGDKDTLVPRRENSAEFARHYREAGAEAQRTLKILEGQGHNMFDGFFRSQELVDFVIARAKAQPAQRLPPDFFSCPSVLFVELPHPCTASSSPSPPSSCC
;
A
#
# COMPACT_ATOMS: atom_id res chain seq x y z
N MET A 1 10.88 -2.00 -6.58
CA MET A 1 10.50 -3.31 -6.02
C MET A 1 9.14 -3.15 -5.39
N VAL A 2 8.21 -4.09 -5.56
CA VAL A 2 6.87 -4.02 -4.95
C VAL A 2 6.98 -3.86 -3.42
N GLY A 3 6.04 -3.13 -2.82
CA GLY A 3 5.92 -2.99 -1.37
C GLY A 3 4.47 -2.70 -0.98
N ILE A 4 4.14 -2.95 0.29
CA ILE A 4 2.79 -2.84 0.81
C ILE A 4 2.73 -1.68 1.78
N ALA A 5 1.79 -0.75 1.61
CA ALA A 5 1.52 0.32 2.56
C ALA A 5 0.05 0.33 2.93
N GLY A 6 -0.27 0.65 4.18
CA GLY A 6 -1.65 0.64 4.63
C GLY A 6 -1.92 1.40 5.92
N ILE A 7 -3.14 1.88 6.04
CA ILE A 7 -3.70 2.58 7.20
C ILE A 7 -4.90 1.77 7.68
N TYR A 8 -4.95 1.43 8.98
CA TYR A 8 -5.99 0.57 9.59
C TYR A 8 -6.31 -0.70 8.79
N SER A 9 -5.26 -1.35 8.28
CA SER A 9 -5.41 -2.40 7.28
C SER A 9 -6.17 -3.61 7.81
N VAL A 10 -7.18 -4.02 7.04
CA VAL A 10 -7.93 -5.25 7.28
C VAL A 10 -7.15 -6.40 6.67
N PHE A 11 -6.72 -7.35 7.50
CA PHE A 11 -6.07 -8.57 7.05
C PHE A 11 -6.89 -9.81 7.35
N ASP A 12 -7.67 -9.83 8.44
CA ASP A 12 -8.49 -10.98 8.80
C ASP A 12 -9.98 -10.70 8.58
N LEU A 13 -10.52 -11.30 7.51
CA LEU A 13 -11.93 -11.17 7.12
C LEU A 13 -12.91 -11.69 8.19
N ARG A 14 -12.45 -12.56 9.10
CA ARG A 14 -13.24 -13.06 10.23
C ARG A 14 -13.44 -11.99 11.30
N SER A 15 -12.58 -10.96 11.33
CA SER A 15 -12.66 -9.85 12.27
C SER A 15 -13.54 -8.72 11.73
N TYR A 16 -13.19 -8.17 10.56
CA TYR A 16 -13.91 -7.15 9.81
C TYR A 16 -13.70 -7.45 8.31
N PRO A 17 -14.71 -7.30 7.44
CA PRO A 17 -16.08 -6.89 7.72
C PRO A 17 -16.99 -8.05 8.18
N LYS A 18 -16.42 -9.21 8.58
CA LYS A 18 -17.08 -10.52 8.76
C LYS A 18 -17.38 -11.20 7.42
N LEU A 19 -17.51 -12.52 7.49
CA LEU A 19 -17.61 -13.37 6.29
C LEU A 19 -18.84 -13.04 5.44
N ASP A 20 -19.98 -12.74 6.06
CA ASP A 20 -21.22 -12.39 5.34
C ASP A 20 -21.06 -11.19 4.42
N LYS A 21 -20.29 -10.19 4.87
CA LYS A 21 -20.02 -8.98 4.10
C LYS A 21 -18.83 -9.14 3.15
N ALA A 22 -17.86 -9.98 3.49
CA ALA A 22 -16.67 -10.18 2.69
C ALA A 22 -16.94 -11.10 1.49
N ALA A 23 -17.71 -12.17 1.66
CA ALA A 23 -17.87 -13.25 0.68
C ALA A 23 -18.32 -12.80 -0.73
N PRO A 24 -19.24 -11.83 -0.88
CA PRO A 24 -19.61 -11.32 -2.21
C PRO A 24 -18.42 -10.75 -3.00
N ALA A 25 -17.44 -10.12 -2.33
CA ALA A 25 -16.24 -9.58 -2.99
C ALA A 25 -15.30 -10.67 -3.52
N TYR A 26 -15.45 -11.90 -3.00
CA TYR A 26 -14.70 -13.08 -3.44
C TYR A 26 -15.52 -13.98 -4.38
N GLY A 27 -16.77 -13.62 -4.68
CA GLY A 27 -17.66 -14.41 -5.54
C GLY A 27 -18.05 -15.77 -4.95
N VAL A 28 -18.11 -15.88 -3.62
CA VAL A 28 -18.41 -17.12 -2.89
C VAL A 28 -19.46 -16.86 -1.80
N THR A 29 -20.01 -17.93 -1.22
CA THR A 29 -20.84 -17.86 -0.02
C THR A 29 -19.99 -17.65 1.25
N PRO A 30 -20.57 -17.18 2.37
CA PRO A 30 -19.84 -17.05 3.63
C PRO A 30 -19.26 -18.37 4.14
N GLN A 31 -19.98 -19.48 3.92
CA GLN A 31 -19.51 -20.82 4.25
C GLN A 31 -18.29 -21.20 3.41
N GLU A 32 -18.35 -21.03 2.09
CA GLU A 32 -17.21 -21.32 1.21
C GLU A 32 -16.01 -20.41 1.52
N LEU A 33 -16.24 -19.15 1.90
CA LEU A 33 -15.16 -18.26 2.34
C LEU A 33 -14.50 -18.77 3.64
N ALA A 34 -15.28 -19.33 4.57
CA ALA A 34 -14.74 -19.96 5.78
C ALA A 34 -13.93 -21.22 5.44
N GLU A 35 -14.47 -22.09 4.58
CA GLU A 35 -13.82 -23.34 4.14
C GLU A 35 -12.52 -23.05 3.36
N ARG A 36 -12.50 -21.96 2.60
CA ARG A 36 -11.35 -21.53 1.78
C ARG A 36 -10.54 -20.42 2.46
N ASN A 37 -10.63 -20.30 3.78
CA ASN A 37 -9.95 -19.25 4.56
C ASN A 37 -8.46 -19.15 4.22
N ASP A 38 -7.76 -20.28 4.13
CA ASP A 38 -6.31 -20.28 3.92
C ASP A 38 -5.89 -19.77 2.52
N ALA A 39 -6.79 -19.88 1.55
CA ALA A 39 -6.58 -19.42 0.19
C ALA A 39 -6.99 -17.96 0.01
N LEU A 40 -8.10 -17.54 0.64
CA LEU A 40 -8.76 -16.27 0.34
C LEU A 40 -8.59 -15.20 1.42
N ASN A 41 -8.43 -15.58 2.69
CA ASN A 41 -8.27 -14.63 3.78
C ASN A 41 -6.83 -14.07 3.77
N PRO A 42 -6.63 -12.75 3.62
CA PRO A 42 -5.29 -12.17 3.50
C PRO A 42 -4.35 -12.56 4.64
N ILE A 43 -4.86 -12.67 5.89
CA ILE A 43 -4.04 -13.03 7.05
C ILE A 43 -3.31 -14.37 6.88
N ALA A 44 -3.98 -15.37 6.29
CA ALA A 44 -3.39 -16.69 6.05
C ALA A 44 -2.29 -16.67 4.97
N ARG A 45 -2.29 -15.63 4.14
CA ARG A 45 -1.38 -15.45 3.00
C ARG A 45 -0.14 -14.62 3.34
N ILE A 46 -0.07 -14.00 4.52
CA ILE A 46 1.03 -13.07 4.90
C ILE A 46 2.39 -13.79 4.92
N GLY A 47 2.42 -15.05 5.35
CA GLY A 47 3.65 -15.84 5.35
C GLY A 47 4.32 -15.94 3.97
N VAL A 48 3.54 -15.89 2.88
CA VAL A 48 4.06 -15.94 1.51
C VAL A 48 4.83 -14.67 1.16
N ILE A 49 4.23 -13.50 1.42
CA ILE A 49 4.87 -12.20 1.13
C ILE A 49 6.05 -11.92 2.07
N ALA A 50 5.96 -12.37 3.32
CA ALA A 50 7.05 -12.24 4.30
C ALA A 50 8.28 -13.04 3.86
N LYS A 51 8.09 -14.32 3.47
CA LYS A 51 9.17 -15.17 2.94
C LYS A 51 9.77 -14.64 1.64
N ALA A 52 8.97 -13.95 0.83
CA ALA A 52 9.45 -13.28 -0.38
C ALA A 52 10.19 -11.96 -0.09
N GLY A 53 10.31 -11.54 1.18
CA GLY A 53 11.00 -10.31 1.57
C GLY A 53 10.29 -9.04 1.09
N VAL A 54 8.97 -9.08 0.88
CA VAL A 54 8.21 -7.89 0.43
C VAL A 54 8.18 -6.87 1.55
N PRO A 55 8.70 -5.64 1.34
CA PRO A 55 8.68 -4.62 2.39
C PRO A 55 7.26 -4.14 2.67
N ALA A 56 6.96 -3.86 3.93
CA ALA A 56 5.65 -3.39 4.38
C ALA A 56 5.73 -2.19 5.33
N PHE A 57 4.79 -1.25 5.21
CA PHE A 57 4.64 -0.13 6.14
C PHE A 57 3.17 0.04 6.54
N LEU A 58 2.87 -0.13 7.81
CA LEU A 58 1.50 -0.08 8.34
C LEU A 58 1.37 0.99 9.43
N LEU A 59 0.29 1.77 9.37
CA LEU A 59 -0.16 2.66 10.44
C LEU A 59 -1.43 2.08 11.07
N HIS A 60 -1.46 1.97 12.41
CA HIS A 60 -2.63 1.49 13.14
C HIS A 60 -2.78 2.22 14.47
N GLY A 61 -4.00 2.63 14.81
CA GLY A 61 -4.33 3.11 16.14
C GLY A 61 -4.38 1.99 17.19
N ASP A 62 -4.00 2.29 18.43
CA ASP A 62 -4.07 1.35 19.56
C ASP A 62 -5.49 1.19 20.14
N LYS A 63 -6.40 2.13 19.85
CA LYS A 63 -7.82 2.13 20.25
C LYS A 63 -8.77 1.82 19.10
N ASP A 64 -8.28 1.22 18.02
CA ASP A 64 -9.14 0.83 16.90
C ASP A 64 -10.02 -0.36 17.30
N THR A 65 -11.32 -0.11 17.45
CA THR A 65 -12.34 -1.12 17.78
C THR A 65 -13.08 -1.65 16.56
N LEU A 66 -12.98 -0.97 15.40
CA LEU A 66 -13.66 -1.38 14.18
C LEU A 66 -12.85 -2.42 13.41
N VAL A 67 -11.54 -2.17 13.29
CA VAL A 67 -10.54 -3.08 12.73
C VAL A 67 -9.50 -3.33 13.82
N PRO A 68 -9.76 -4.24 14.76
CA PRO A 68 -8.89 -4.43 15.91
C PRO A 68 -7.47 -4.81 15.51
N ARG A 69 -6.50 -4.11 16.10
CA ARG A 69 -5.06 -4.29 15.82
C ARG A 69 -4.60 -5.73 16.02
N ARG A 70 -5.10 -6.38 17.09
CA ARG A 70 -4.69 -7.72 17.50
C ARG A 70 -4.89 -8.72 16.37
N GLU A 71 -6.09 -8.80 15.82
CA GLU A 71 -6.46 -9.74 14.76
C GLU A 71 -5.92 -9.36 13.37
N ASN A 72 -5.42 -8.12 13.21
CA ASN A 72 -5.01 -7.59 11.91
C ASN A 72 -3.51 -7.26 11.88
N SER A 73 -3.12 -6.00 12.08
CA SER A 73 -1.74 -5.56 11.87
C SER A 73 -0.75 -6.18 12.87
N ALA A 74 -1.18 -6.57 14.07
CA ALA A 74 -0.34 -7.30 15.01
C ALA A 74 -0.11 -8.77 14.56
N GLU A 75 -1.11 -9.46 14.04
CA GLU A 75 -0.93 -10.78 13.42
C GLU A 75 -0.04 -10.69 12.17
N PHE A 76 -0.22 -9.66 11.34
CA PHE A 76 0.69 -9.39 10.22
C PHE A 76 2.14 -9.27 10.69
N ALA A 77 2.35 -8.48 11.75
CA ALA A 77 3.65 -8.31 12.36
C ALA A 77 4.24 -9.61 12.90
N ARG A 78 3.44 -10.47 13.52
CA ARG A 78 3.83 -11.80 14.00
C ARG A 78 4.29 -12.69 12.84
N HIS A 79 3.55 -12.75 11.74
CA HIS A 79 3.92 -13.55 10.56
C HIS A 79 5.24 -13.12 9.95
N TYR A 80 5.52 -11.81 9.86
CA TYR A 80 6.82 -11.32 9.39
C TYR A 80 7.96 -11.72 10.32
N ARG A 81 7.75 -11.63 11.64
CA ARG A 81 8.73 -12.06 12.63
C ARG A 81 9.05 -13.55 12.52
N GLU A 82 8.03 -14.39 12.41
CA GLU A 82 8.18 -15.85 12.28
C GLU A 82 8.85 -16.27 10.98
N ALA A 83 8.70 -15.49 9.91
CA ALA A 83 9.40 -15.69 8.65
C ALA A 83 10.84 -15.15 8.65
N GLY A 84 11.34 -14.57 9.75
CA GLY A 84 12.65 -13.92 9.82
C GLY A 84 12.73 -12.61 9.02
N ALA A 85 11.59 -12.06 8.61
CA ALA A 85 11.47 -10.87 7.77
C ALA A 85 11.13 -9.60 8.57
N GLU A 86 11.32 -9.60 9.89
CA GLU A 86 10.98 -8.48 10.78
C GLU A 86 11.53 -7.14 10.27
N ALA A 87 12.79 -7.11 9.81
CA ALA A 87 13.44 -5.91 9.29
C ALA A 87 12.82 -5.37 7.99
N GLN A 88 11.99 -6.16 7.31
CA GLN A 88 11.28 -5.74 6.09
C GLN A 88 9.94 -5.08 6.39
N ARG A 89 9.51 -4.99 7.67
CA ARG A 89 8.26 -4.32 8.00
C ARG A 89 8.44 -3.18 9.01
N THR A 90 7.59 -2.18 8.83
CA THR A 90 7.33 -1.14 9.82
C THR A 90 5.86 -1.22 10.23
N LEU A 91 5.60 -1.29 11.53
CA LEU A 91 4.26 -1.12 12.11
C LEU A 91 4.33 0.03 13.11
N LYS A 92 3.80 1.18 12.72
CA LYS A 92 3.78 2.38 13.56
C LYS A 92 2.40 2.53 14.21
N ILE A 93 2.43 2.58 15.54
CA ILE A 93 1.22 2.70 16.37
C ILE A 93 0.97 4.17 16.66
N LEU A 94 -0.24 4.65 16.39
CA LEU A 94 -0.67 5.99 16.77
C LEU A 94 -1.45 5.91 18.09
N GLU A 95 -0.79 6.30 19.18
CA GLU A 95 -1.33 6.19 20.53
C GLU A 95 -2.60 7.03 20.73
N GLY A 96 -3.56 6.46 21.44
CA GLY A 96 -4.85 7.06 21.71
C GLY A 96 -5.81 7.11 20.51
N GLN A 97 -5.42 6.57 19.36
CA GLN A 97 -6.22 6.68 18.13
C GLN A 97 -6.97 5.40 17.79
N GLY A 98 -8.19 5.54 17.28
CA GLY A 98 -9.03 4.43 16.82
C GLY A 98 -9.17 4.40 15.30
N HIS A 99 -10.25 3.82 14.77
CA HIS A 99 -10.61 3.89 13.34
C HIS A 99 -11.22 5.25 12.99
N ASN A 100 -10.44 6.30 13.12
CA ASN A 100 -10.91 7.68 12.98
C ASN A 100 -10.19 8.40 11.84
N MET A 101 -10.66 9.60 11.50
CA MET A 101 -10.01 10.43 10.49
C MET A 101 -8.94 11.34 11.10
N PHE A 102 -8.21 10.86 12.12
CA PHE A 102 -7.13 11.65 12.70
C PHE A 102 -6.06 11.96 11.65
N ASP A 103 -5.71 13.25 11.52
CA ASP A 103 -4.78 13.73 10.50
C ASP A 103 -3.43 13.01 10.51
N GLY A 104 -2.97 12.52 11.67
CA GLY A 104 -1.70 11.80 11.78
C GLY A 104 -1.62 10.52 10.95
N PHE A 105 -2.75 9.91 10.60
CA PHE A 105 -2.77 8.78 9.65
C PHE A 105 -2.47 9.21 8.22
N PHE A 106 -2.90 10.41 7.83
CA PHE A 106 -2.82 10.90 6.45
C PHE A 106 -1.64 11.82 6.19
N ARG A 107 -0.95 12.27 7.25
CA ARG A 107 0.21 13.18 7.18
C ARG A 107 1.53 12.50 7.55
N SER A 108 1.60 11.17 7.48
CA SER A 108 2.84 10.43 7.76
C SER A 108 3.83 10.57 6.59
N GLN A 109 4.84 11.42 6.76
CA GLN A 109 5.91 11.55 5.77
C GLN A 109 6.68 10.24 5.57
N GLU A 110 6.92 9.48 6.65
CA GLU A 110 7.60 8.17 6.58
C GLU A 110 6.86 7.17 5.68
N LEU A 111 5.52 7.12 5.74
CA LEU A 111 4.72 6.27 4.87
C LEU A 111 4.84 6.73 3.41
N VAL A 112 4.76 8.04 3.16
CA VAL A 112 4.90 8.62 1.82
C VAL A 112 6.28 8.32 1.23
N ASP A 113 7.34 8.55 2.00
CA ASP A 113 8.72 8.28 1.59
C ASP A 113 8.93 6.80 1.29
N PHE A 114 8.36 5.92 2.12
CA PHE A 114 8.37 4.48 1.87
C PHE A 114 7.72 4.15 0.52
N VAL A 115 6.51 4.64 0.24
CA VAL A 115 5.80 4.37 -1.03
C VAL A 115 6.60 4.91 -2.22
N ILE A 116 7.10 6.13 -2.15
CA ILE A 116 7.93 6.74 -3.21
C ILE A 116 9.18 5.89 -3.48
N ALA A 117 9.88 5.48 -2.42
CA ALA A 117 11.08 4.65 -2.55
C ALA A 117 10.77 3.30 -3.20
N ARG A 118 9.65 2.64 -2.83
CA ARG A 118 9.23 1.37 -3.45
C ARG A 118 8.91 1.53 -4.93
N ALA A 119 8.16 2.59 -5.28
CA ALA A 119 7.79 2.91 -6.66
C ALA A 119 9.02 3.18 -7.53
N LYS A 120 9.95 4.04 -7.07
CA LYS A 120 11.19 4.37 -7.79
C LYS A 120 12.17 3.21 -7.92
N ALA A 121 12.18 2.29 -6.95
CA ALA A 121 13.04 1.12 -6.98
C ALA A 121 12.56 0.04 -7.98
N GLN A 122 11.45 0.24 -8.69
CA GLN A 122 11.14 -0.61 -9.84
C GLN A 122 12.04 -0.15 -11.00
N PRO A 123 12.86 -1.03 -11.61
CA PRO A 123 13.40 -0.70 -12.92
C PRO A 123 12.19 -0.40 -13.81
N ALA A 124 12.24 0.69 -14.58
CA ALA A 124 11.20 1.00 -15.54
C ALA A 124 10.97 -0.26 -16.39
N GLN A 125 9.90 -0.99 -16.11
CA GLN A 125 9.49 -2.06 -16.96
C GLN A 125 9.15 -1.35 -18.26
N ARG A 126 9.96 -1.57 -19.30
CA ARG A 126 9.72 -1.00 -20.61
C ARG A 126 8.34 -1.52 -21.01
N LEU A 127 7.32 -0.68 -20.87
CA LEU A 127 5.98 -1.00 -21.33
C LEU A 127 6.14 -1.48 -22.78
N PRO A 128 5.52 -2.61 -23.16
CA PRO A 128 5.56 -3.02 -24.54
C PRO A 128 4.96 -1.86 -25.39
N PRO A 129 5.50 -1.60 -26.59
CA PRO A 129 5.19 -0.38 -27.36
C PRO A 129 3.70 -0.22 -27.71
N ASP A 130 2.91 -1.28 -27.55
CA ASP A 130 1.47 -1.39 -27.78
C ASP A 130 0.62 -1.06 -26.54
N PHE A 131 1.22 -0.82 -25.35
CA PHE A 131 0.48 -0.52 -24.12
C PHE A 131 -0.35 0.78 -24.21
N PHE A 132 0.04 1.71 -25.10
CA PHE A 132 -0.70 2.95 -25.38
C PHE A 132 -1.84 2.79 -26.40
N SER A 133 -2.06 1.59 -26.94
CA SER A 133 -3.11 1.35 -27.95
C SER A 133 -4.49 1.04 -27.36
N CYS A 134 -4.66 1.08 -26.04
CA CYS A 134 -5.95 0.81 -25.41
C CYS A 134 -6.78 2.11 -25.30
N PRO A 135 -7.83 2.32 -26.12
CA PRO A 135 -8.57 3.59 -26.19
C PRO A 135 -9.42 3.90 -24.95
N SER A 136 -9.41 3.01 -23.94
CA SER A 136 -10.22 3.14 -22.71
C SER A 136 -9.44 3.75 -21.53
N VAL A 137 -8.14 4.03 -21.68
CA VAL A 137 -7.34 4.66 -20.62
C VAL A 137 -7.25 6.16 -20.89
N LEU A 138 -8.12 6.95 -20.25
CA LEU A 138 -8.01 8.40 -20.24
C LEU A 138 -6.81 8.78 -19.36
N PHE A 139 -5.67 9.07 -19.98
CA PHE A 139 -4.53 9.68 -19.30
C PHE A 139 -4.84 11.16 -19.07
N VAL A 140 -4.93 11.57 -17.81
CA VAL A 140 -4.79 12.97 -17.43
C VAL A 140 -3.29 13.28 -17.46
N GLU A 141 -2.83 13.95 -18.52
CA GLU A 141 -1.49 14.53 -18.53
C GLU A 141 -1.39 15.56 -17.41
N LEU A 142 -0.55 15.27 -16.41
CA LEU A 142 -0.09 16.31 -15.49
C LEU A 142 0.88 17.20 -16.26
N PRO A 143 0.74 18.54 -16.19
CA PRO A 143 1.63 19.44 -16.90
C PRO A 143 3.06 19.27 -16.39
N HIS A 144 3.98 19.05 -17.34
CA HIS A 144 5.41 18.97 -17.09
C HIS A 144 5.90 20.29 -16.47
N PRO A 145 6.75 20.27 -15.43
CA PRO A 145 7.40 21.48 -14.97
C PRO A 145 8.40 21.95 -16.03
N CYS A 146 8.14 23.12 -16.62
CA CYS A 146 9.07 23.82 -17.50
C CYS A 146 10.43 23.98 -16.79
N THR A 147 11.46 23.32 -17.31
CA THR A 147 12.85 23.62 -16.97
C THR A 147 13.22 24.96 -17.60
N ALA A 148 13.35 26.00 -16.80
CA ALA A 148 13.98 27.25 -17.23
C ALA A 148 15.50 27.11 -17.05
N SER A 149 16.25 27.01 -18.15
CA SER A 149 17.69 27.27 -18.14
C SER A 149 18.10 28.14 -19.32
N SER A 150 18.94 29.12 -19.01
CA SER A 150 19.72 30.04 -19.85
C SER A 150 19.00 31.27 -20.43
N SER A 151 19.36 32.40 -19.82
CA SER A 151 19.22 33.80 -20.24
C SER A 151 19.91 34.09 -21.59
N PRO A 152 19.36 34.94 -22.46
CA PRO A 152 20.07 35.45 -23.63
C PRO A 152 20.89 36.72 -23.30
N SER A 153 22.11 36.77 -23.84
CA SER A 153 23.03 37.91 -23.84
C SER A 153 22.48 39.11 -24.66
N PRO A 154 22.94 40.36 -24.42
CA PRO A 154 22.37 41.54 -25.07
C PRO A 154 22.86 41.69 -26.52
N PRO A 155 22.11 42.39 -27.39
CA PRO A 155 22.49 42.57 -28.79
C PRO A 155 23.61 43.60 -28.93
N SER A 156 24.64 43.24 -29.71
CA SER A 156 25.64 44.18 -30.23
C SER A 156 25.07 45.02 -31.36
N SER A 157 25.45 46.29 -31.38
CA SER A 157 25.00 47.38 -32.25
C SER A 157 25.29 47.21 -33.75
N CYS A 158 24.48 47.93 -34.53
CA CYS A 158 24.58 48.26 -35.95
C CYS A 158 25.99 48.34 -36.58
N CYS A 159 26.11 47.77 -37.79
CA CYS A 159 26.46 48.44 -39.05
C CYS A 159 26.18 47.47 -40.22
#